data_AF-A0A377PNW7-F1
#
_entry.id   AF-A0A377PNW7-F1
#
_cell.length_a   1.000
_cell.length_b   1.000
_cell.length_c   1.000
_cell.angle_alpha   90.00
_cell.angle_beta   90.00
_cell.angle_gamma   90.00
#
_symmetry.space_group_name_H-M   'P 1'
#
loop_
_entity.id
_entity.type
_entity.pdbx_description
1 polymer ?
#
loop_
_entity_poly.entity_id
_entity_poly.type
_entity_poly.pdbx_seq_one_letter_code
_entity_poly.pdbx_strand_id
1 'polypeptide(L)' 'MRRLPYRVLRDTLQPGEFGLFLGTAHPAKFKEVVDEILTSDLPLPAELAERADLPLLSHQMAADFVPLRAFMMQWAK' A
#
# COMPACT_ATOMS: atom_id res chain seq x y z
N MET A 1 7.24 -2.02 5.07
CA MET A 1 6.90 -0.58 5.03
C MET A 1 7.30 0.07 6.35
N ARG A 2 8.53 0.60 6.42
CA ARG A 2 9.10 1.14 7.68
C ARG A 2 8.34 2.39 8.10
N ARG A 3 8.15 2.53 9.42
CA ARG A 3 7.55 3.67 10.15
C ARG A 3 8.34 4.98 9.99
N LEU A 4 8.67 5.38 8.77
CA LEU A 4 9.51 6.53 8.43
C LEU A 4 8.99 7.85 9.05
N PRO A 5 7.70 8.21 8.94
CA PRO A 5 7.20 9.47 9.50
C PRO A 5 7.25 9.50 11.04
N TYR A 6 6.93 8.38 11.70
CA TYR A 6 6.98 8.27 13.15
C TYR A 6 8.41 8.34 13.69
N ARG A 7 9.39 7.69 13.02
CA ARG A 7 10.80 7.76 13.46
C ARG A 7 11.34 9.18 13.35
N VAL A 8 11.12 9.86 12.23
CA VAL A 8 11.54 11.25 12.06
C VAL A 8 10.92 12.14 13.12
N LEU A 9 9.61 12.04 13.34
CA LEU A 9 8.92 12.83 14.36
C LEU A 9 9.51 12.57 15.76
N ARG A 10 9.76 11.31 16.13
CA ARG A 10 10.31 10.95 17.44
C ARG A 10 11.73 11.48 17.64
N ASP A 11 12.55 11.48 16.59
CA ASP A 11 13.94 11.91 16.65
C ASP A 11 14.08 13.46 16.66
N THR A 12 13.05 14.20 16.22
CA THR A 12 13.05 15.68 16.18
C THR A 12 12.19 16.34 17.27
N LEU A 13 11.41 15.59 18.05
CA LEU A 13 10.46 16.14 19.01
C LEU A 13 11.17 16.74 20.23
N GLN A 14 10.91 18.00 20.55
CA GLN A 14 11.50 18.65 21.72
C GLN A 14 10.68 18.43 23.00
N PRO A 15 11.28 18.61 24.19
CA PRO A 15 10.56 18.52 25.46
C PRO A 15 9.43 19.54 25.52
N GLY A 16 8.19 19.06 25.69
CA GLY A 16 6.99 19.91 25.78
C GLY A 16 6.19 20.03 24.47
N GLU A 17 6.66 19.45 23.36
CA GLU A 17 5.93 19.45 22.10
C GLU A 17 5.03 18.22 21.93
N PHE A 18 3.88 18.41 21.27
CA PHE A 18 2.99 17.33 20.88
C PHE A 18 3.20 16.97 19.41
N GLY A 19 3.71 15.77 19.15
CA GLY A 19 3.97 15.29 17.79
C GLY A 19 2.77 14.53 17.20
N LEU A 20 2.37 14.90 15.98
CA LEU A 20 1.36 14.18 15.20
C LEU A 20 1.97 13.72 13.87
N PHE A 21 1.76 12.45 13.50
CA PHE A 21 2.16 11.91 12.20
C PHE A 21 0.97 11.25 11.51
N LEU A 22 0.92 11.36 10.18
CA LEU A 22 -0.14 10.78 9.38
C LEU A 22 0.27 9.41 8.86
N GLY A 23 -0.52 8.38 9.19
CA GLY A 23 -0.41 7.08 8.56
C GLY A 23 -0.98 7.13 7.15
N THR A 24 -0.13 7.07 6.13
CA THR A 24 -0.55 7.20 4.71
C THR A 24 -1.23 5.96 4.14
N ALA A 25 -1.17 4.82 4.85
CA ALA A 25 -1.85 3.60 4.46
C ALA A 25 -2.21 2.75 5.69
N HIS A 26 -3.32 2.01 5.57
CA HIS A 26 -3.70 0.99 6.55
C HIS A 26 -2.72 -0.19 6.48
N PRO A 27 -2.25 -0.75 7.63
CA PRO A 27 -1.30 -1.87 7.66
C PRO A 27 -1.75 -3.08 6.85
N ALA A 28 -3.07 -3.33 6.80
CA ALA A 28 -3.64 -4.46 6.07
C ALA A 28 -3.41 -4.43 4.53
N LYS A 29 -3.04 -3.28 3.94
CA LYS A 29 -2.61 -3.23 2.53
C LYS A 29 -1.24 -3.90 2.28
N PHE A 30 -0.48 -4.18 3.34
CA PHE A 30 0.86 -4.77 3.28
C PHE A 30 0.97 -5.97 4.23
N LYS A 31 -0.09 -6.79 4.31
CA LYS A 31 -0.23 -7.88 5.28
C LYS A 31 1.02 -8.75 5.38
N GLU A 32 1.55 -9.22 4.25
CA GLU A 32 2.77 -10.05 4.18
C GLU A 32 3.96 -9.41 4.92
N VAL A 33 4.21 -8.13 4.67
CA VAL A 33 5.33 -7.38 5.26
C VAL A 33 5.07 -7.04 6.73
N VAL A 34 3.81 -6.87 7.11
CA VAL A 34 3.44 -6.52 8.49
C VAL A 34 3.47 -7.76 9.38
N ASP A 35 3.00 -8.90 8.90
CA ASP A 35 3.04 -10.18 9.61
C ASP A 35 4.48 -10.65 9.83
N GLU A 36 5.36 -10.49 8.83
CA GLU A 36 6.79 -10.80 8.96
C GLU A 36 7.46 -9.95 10.06
N ILE A 37 7.16 -8.66 10.11
CA ILE A 37 7.74 -7.72 11.09
C ILE A 37 7.19 -7.96 12.50
N LEU A 38 5.91 -8.29 12.63
CA LEU A 38 5.24 -8.46 13.93
C LEU A 38 5.26 -9.92 14.43
N THR A 39 5.68 -10.87 13.59
CA THR A 39 5.66 -12.32 13.89
C THR A 39 4.28 -12.79 14.39
N SER A 40 3.23 -12.12 13.92
CA SER A 40 1.85 -12.31 14.38
C SER A 40 0.90 -12.13 13.20
N ASP A 41 -0.08 -13.01 13.08
CA ASP A 41 -1.09 -12.94 12.03
C ASP A 41 -2.11 -11.83 12.36
N LEU A 42 -2.08 -10.72 11.62
CA LEU A 42 -3.09 -9.67 11.78
C LEU A 42 -4.35 -10.02 10.97
N PRO A 43 -5.54 -9.94 11.59
CA PRO A 43 -6.79 -10.18 10.89
C PRO A 43 -6.97 -9.15 9.77
N LEU A 44 -7.23 -9.65 8.56
CA LEU A 44 -7.61 -8.82 7.42
C LEU A 44 -9.00 -8.20 7.67
N PRO A 45 -9.18 -6.89 7.43
CA PRO A 45 -10.50 -6.29 7.33
C PRO A 45 -11.37 -7.00 6.29
N ALA A 46 -12.68 -7.08 6.52
CA ALA A 46 -13.63 -7.80 5.67
C ALA A 46 -13.56 -7.32 4.20
N GLU A 47 -13.37 -6.02 3.99
CA GLU A 47 -13.31 -5.40 2.66
C GLU A 47 -12.08 -5.82 1.84
N LEU A 48 -10.99 -6.21 2.53
CA LEU A 48 -9.78 -6.73 1.90
C LEU A 48 -9.88 -8.25 1.71
N ALA A 49 -10.47 -8.96 2.67
CA ALA A 49 -10.71 -10.40 2.56
C ALA A 49 -11.60 -10.74 1.36
N GLU A 50 -12.66 -9.97 1.10
CA GLU A 50 -13.55 -10.15 -0.05
C GLU A 50 -12.87 -9.98 -1.41
N ARG A 51 -11.74 -9.27 -1.47
CA ARG A 51 -11.01 -8.99 -2.71
C ARG A 51 -9.71 -9.77 -2.86
N ALA A 52 -9.28 -10.50 -1.82
CA ALA A 52 -8.04 -11.24 -1.81
C ALA A 52 -8.05 -12.40 -2.81
N ASP A 53 -9.20 -13.06 -2.98
CA ASP A 53 -9.35 -14.26 -3.82
C ASP A 53 -9.87 -13.96 -5.24
N LEU A 54 -10.04 -12.68 -5.59
CA LEU A 54 -10.55 -12.30 -6.91
C LEU A 54 -9.46 -12.48 -7.99
N PRO A 55 -9.83 -12.98 -9.19
CA PRO A 55 -8.88 -13.15 -10.28
C PRO A 55 -8.32 -11.80 -10.72
N LEU A 56 -7.00 -11.76 -10.92
CA LEU A 56 -6.31 -10.56 -11.36
C LEU A 56 -6.64 -10.27 -12.83
N LEU A 57 -7.34 -9.17 -13.11
CA LEU A 57 -7.66 -8.72 -14.46
C LEU A 57 -6.59 -7.80 -15.07
N SER A 58 -5.38 -7.82 -14.50
CA SER A 58 -4.29 -6.93 -14.91
C SER A 58 -3.57 -7.47 -16.14
N HIS A 59 -3.20 -6.59 -17.06
CA HIS A 59 -2.40 -6.91 -18.24
C HIS A 59 -0.94 -6.48 -18.02
N GLN A 60 0.00 -7.39 -18.29
CA GLN A 60 1.43 -7.06 -18.25
C GLN A 60 1.85 -6.44 -19.59
N MET A 61 2.54 -5.31 -19.56
CA MET A 61 3.02 -4.62 -20.75
C MET A 61 4.38 -3.96 -20.49
N ALA A 62 5.18 -3.79 -21.55
CA ALA A 62 6.43 -3.04 -21.47
C ALA A 62 6.15 -1.54 -21.24
N ALA A 63 7.12 -0.82 -20.68
CA ALA A 63 7.05 0.62 -20.47
C ALA A 63 7.23 1.40 -21.80
N ASP A 64 6.32 1.17 -22.75
CA ASP A 64 6.31 1.77 -24.08
C ASP A 64 4.93 2.40 -24.34
N PHE A 65 4.95 3.64 -24.81
CA PHE A 65 3.76 4.44 -25.07
C PHE A 65 2.93 3.89 -26.24
N VAL A 66 3.58 3.38 -27.30
CA VAL A 66 2.90 2.90 -28.51
C VAL A 66 1.96 1.72 -28.22
N PRO A 67 2.40 0.62 -27.57
CA PRO A 67 1.52 -0.49 -27.22
C PRO A 67 0.48 -0.09 -26.16
N LEU A 68 0.81 0.79 -25.20
CA LEU A 68 -0.15 1.28 -24.21
C LEU A 68 -1.31 2.03 -24.88
N ARG A 69 -1.02 2.96 -25.80
CA ARG A 69 -2.04 3.72 -26.53
C ARG A 69 -2.94 2.80 -27.35
N ALA A 70 -2.35 1.84 -28.07
CA ALA A 70 -3.12 0.89 -28.86
C ALA A 70 -4.06 0.05 -27.99
N PHE A 71 -3.57 -0.43 -26.84
CA PHE A 71 -4.36 -1.18 -25.86
C PHE A 71 -5.55 -0.36 -25.32
N MET A 72 -5.32 0.90 -24.92
CA MET A 72 -6.39 1.76 -24.41
C MET A 72 -7.45 2.10 -25.47
N MET A 73 -7.03 2.33 -26.73
CA MET A 73 -7.96 2.68 -27.81
C MET A 73 -8.86 1.52 -28.24
N GLN A 74 -8.53 0.26 -27.92
CA GLN A 74 -9.43 -0.87 -28.12
C GLN A 74 -10.67 -0.83 -27.20
N TRP A 75 -10.57 -0.10 -26.09
CA TRP A 75 -11.60 -0.01 -25.05
C TRP A 75 -12.37 1.32 -25.10
N ALA A 76 -11.90 2.28 -25.90
CA ALA A 76 -12.61 3.52 -26.18
C ALA A 76 -13.78 3.23 -27.14
N LYS A 77 -14.98 3.03 -26.57
CA LYS A 77 -16.24 3.16 -27.32
C LYS A 77 -16.61 4.62 -27.48
#